data_AF-A0A8T9B9P3-F1
#
_entry.id   AF-A0A8T9B9P3-F1
#
_cell.length_a   1.000
_cell.length_b   1.000
_cell.length_c   1.000
_cell.angle_alpha   90.00
_cell.angle_beta   90.00
_cell.angle_gamma   90.00
#
_symmetry.space_group_name_H-M   'P 1'
#
loop_
_entity.id
_entity.type
_entity.pdbx_description
1 polymer ?
#
loop_
_entity_poly.entity_id
_entity_poly.type
_entity_poly.pdbx_seq_one_letter_code
_entity_poly.pdbx_strand_id
1 'polypeptide(L)'
;MSNPAIAGTILRNFGIITAAALGGVYASDRIISIASRKQMRLRGEQGVYNASVHPEQDPLDTILDRKNLMNAAKAKKPWNMTLAEKERSRSEGAKH
;
A
#
# COMPACT_ATOMS: atom_id res chain seq x y z
N MET A 1 20.82 -46.35 30.21
CA MET A 1 19.46 -46.05 30.70
C MET A 1 19.26 -44.54 30.60
N SER A 2 18.34 -44.05 29.76
CA SER A 2 18.06 -42.62 29.65
C SER A 2 17.34 -42.13 30.90
N ASN A 3 17.85 -41.05 31.50
CA ASN A 3 17.26 -40.48 32.71
C ASN A 3 15.89 -39.87 32.38
N PRO A 4 14.78 -40.30 33.02
CA PRO A 4 13.43 -39.84 32.69
C PRO A 4 13.26 -38.32 32.83
N ALA A 5 14.06 -37.66 33.68
CA ALA A 5 14.08 -36.20 33.80
C ALA A 5 14.59 -35.49 32.52
N ILE A 6 15.55 -36.11 31.82
CA ILE A 6 16.11 -35.58 30.56
C ILE A 6 15.10 -35.75 29.43
N ALA A 7 14.41 -36.90 29.37
CA ALA A 7 13.38 -37.16 28.37
C ALA A 7 12.18 -36.18 28.49
N GLY A 8 11.73 -35.88 29.71
CA GLY A 8 10.66 -34.90 29.94
C GLY A 8 11.05 -33.47 29.55
N THR A 9 12.32 -33.10 29.76
CA THR A 9 12.83 -31.77 29.39
C THR A 9 12.93 -31.61 27.87
N ILE A 10 13.40 -32.65 27.17
CA ILE A 10 13.48 -32.65 25.70
C ILE A 10 12.09 -32.54 25.09
N LEU A 11 11.11 -33.31 25.58
CA LEU A 11 9.74 -33.28 25.06
C LEU A 11 9.08 -31.91 25.25
N ARG A 12 9.26 -31.29 26.42
CA ARG A 12 8.75 -29.94 26.70
C ARG A 12 9.36 -28.90 25.76
N ASN A 13 10.68 -28.92 25.58
CA ASN A 13 11.37 -27.98 24.70
C ASN A 13 10.94 -28.16 23.24
N PHE A 14 10.78 -29.40 22.80
CA PHE A 14 10.29 -29.70 21.46
C PHE A 14 8.89 -29.12 21.24
N GLY A 15 7.97 -29.34 22.19
CA GLY A 15 6.62 -28.77 22.11
C GLY A 15 6.60 -27.24 22.03
N ILE A 16 7.44 -26.57 22.82
CA ILE A 16 7.55 -25.10 22.80
C ILE A 16 8.09 -24.61 21.44
N ILE A 17 9.15 -25.23 20.93
CA ILE A 17 9.75 -24.85 19.65
C ILE A 17 8.77 -25.05 18.50
N THR A 18 8.07 -26.20 18.47
CA THR A 18 7.07 -26.48 17.44
C THR A 18 5.89 -25.50 17.51
N ALA A 19 5.37 -25.22 18.71
CA ALA A 19 4.28 -24.26 18.88
C ALA A 19 4.69 -22.84 18.46
N ALA A 20 5.89 -22.40 18.83
CA ALA A 20 6.42 -21.10 18.44
C ALA A 20 6.63 -20.98 16.92
N ALA A 21 7.18 -22.02 16.29
CA ALA A 21 7.39 -22.06 14.85
C ALA A 21 6.06 -21.98 14.08
N LEU A 22 5.08 -22.80 14.46
CA LEU A 22 3.76 -22.80 13.83
C LEU A 22 3.02 -21.47 14.05
N GLY A 23 3.07 -20.93 15.27
CA GLY A 23 2.50 -19.63 15.59
C GLY A 23 3.12 -18.48 14.78
N GLY A 24 4.46 -18.50 14.63
CA GLY A 24 5.20 -17.50 13.86
C GLY A 24 4.85 -17.52 12.37
N VAL A 25 4.75 -18.71 11.76
CA VAL A 25 4.34 -18.85 10.35
C VAL A 25 2.92 -18.35 10.15
N TYR A 26 1.97 -18.78 11.01
CA TYR A 26 0.57 -18.36 10.92
C TYR A 26 0.39 -16.84 11.09
N ALA A 27 1.07 -16.24 12.08
CA ALA A 27 1.01 -14.80 12.29
C ALA A 27 1.60 -14.02 11.09
N SER A 28 2.72 -14.49 10.54
CA SER A 28 3.37 -13.87 9.38
C SER A 28 2.48 -13.92 8.14
N ASP A 29 1.86 -15.07 7.86
CA ASP A 29 0.94 -15.24 6.73
C ASP A 29 -0.28 -14.30 6.84
N ARG A 30 -0.85 -14.16 8.04
CA ARG A 30 -1.96 -13.21 8.29
C ARG A 30 -1.56 -11.77 8.01
N ILE A 31 -0.38 -11.34 8.47
CA ILE A 31 0.12 -9.98 8.24
C ILE A 31 0.34 -9.74 6.74
N ILE A 32 1.01 -10.67 6.05
CA ILE A 32 1.26 -10.60 4.62
C ILE A 32 -0.07 -10.55 3.85
N SER A 33 -1.02 -11.42 4.18
CA SER A 33 -2.35 -11.46 3.56
C SER A 33 -3.14 -10.16 3.75
N ILE A 34 -3.08 -9.53 4.92
CA ILE A 34 -3.71 -8.23 5.16
C ILE A 34 -3.02 -7.13 4.34
N ALA A 35 -1.69 -7.11 4.34
CA ALA A 35 -0.91 -6.13 3.57
C ALA A 35 -1.19 -6.26 2.06
N SER A 36 -1.18 -7.48 1.52
CA SER A 36 -1.49 -7.77 0.12
C SER A 36 -2.92 -7.39 -0.26
N ARG A 37 -3.91 -7.67 0.60
CA ARG A 37 -5.30 -7.23 0.37
C ARG A 37 -5.44 -5.72 0.36
N LYS A 38 -4.77 -5.03 1.28
CA LYS A 38 -4.75 -3.56 1.30
C LYS A 38 -4.13 -2.98 0.02
N GLN A 39 -3.02 -3.56 -0.44
CA GLN A 39 -2.38 -3.15 -1.69
C GLN A 39 -3.24 -3.42 -2.92
N MET A 40 -3.91 -4.59 -2.99
CA MET A 40 -4.84 -4.90 -4.07
C MET A 40 -6.04 -3.95 -4.07
N ARG A 41 -6.59 -3.60 -2.90
CA ARG A 41 -7.68 -2.63 -2.80
C ARG A 41 -7.28 -1.26 -3.32
N LEU A 42 -6.09 -0.77 -2.93
CA LEU A 42 -5.56 0.50 -3.43
C LEU A 42 -5.38 0.49 -4.96
N ARG A 43 -4.88 -0.61 -5.53
CA ARG A 43 -4.77 -0.75 -7.00
C ARG A 43 -6.13 -0.82 -7.70
N GLY A 44 -7.10 -1.52 -7.10
CA GLY A 44 -8.47 -1.62 -7.62
C GLY A 44 -9.18 -0.27 -7.62
N GLU A 45 -9.12 0.46 -6.50
CA GLU A 45 -9.61 1.83 -6.37
C GLU A 45 -8.96 2.74 -7.44
N GLN A 46 -7.65 2.58 -7.68
CA GLN A 46 -6.93 3.34 -8.69
C GLN A 46 -7.36 3.03 -10.13
N GLY A 47 -7.70 1.77 -10.42
CA GLY A 47 -8.28 1.37 -11.71
C GLY A 47 -9.63 2.02 -11.97
N VAL A 48 -10.51 2.05 -10.96
CA VAL A 48 -11.82 2.71 -11.03
C VAL A 48 -11.67 4.23 -11.24
N TYR A 49 -10.78 4.88 -10.48
CA TYR A 49 -10.48 6.32 -10.67
C TYR A 49 -9.84 6.64 -12.03
N ASN A 50 -9.08 5.70 -12.60
CA ASN A 50 -8.51 5.89 -13.92
C ASN A 50 -9.54 5.85 -15.03
N ALA A 51 -10.58 5.03 -14.89
CA ALA A 51 -11.68 4.92 -15.84
C ALA A 51 -12.72 6.04 -15.72
N SER A 52 -12.88 6.64 -14.54
CA SER A 52 -13.89 7.69 -14.31
C SER A 52 -13.42 9.10 -14.59
N VAL A 53 -12.11 9.36 -14.49
CA VAL A 53 -11.55 10.71 -14.65
C VAL A 53 -10.83 10.84 -15.99
N HIS A 54 -11.56 11.35 -16.97
CA HIS A 54 -11.04 11.88 -18.23
C HIS A 54 -11.26 13.39 -18.25
N PRO A 55 -10.21 14.21 -18.40
CA PRO A 55 -10.41 15.63 -18.68
C PRO A 55 -11.03 15.76 -20.08
N GLU A 56 -12.21 16.37 -20.18
CA GLU A 56 -12.73 16.83 -21.47
C GLU A 56 -11.82 17.95 -21.97
N GLN A 57 -11.35 17.82 -23.21
CA GLN A 57 -10.54 18.85 -23.88
C GLN A 57 -11.43 19.47 -24.97
N ASP A 58 -11.60 20.79 -24.93
CA ASP A 58 -12.26 21.51 -26.01
C ASP A 58 -11.26 21.62 -27.19
N PRO A 59 -11.67 21.33 -28.44
CA PRO A 59 -10.86 21.59 -29.63
C PRO A 59 -10.32 23.02 -29.74
N LEU A 60 -10.95 24.00 -29.09
CA LEU A 60 -10.55 25.40 -29.05
C LEU A 60 -9.60 25.75 -27.90
N ASP A 61 -9.29 24.81 -27.00
CA ASP A 61 -8.41 25.06 -25.86
C ASP A 61 -6.99 25.43 -26.29
N THR A 62 -6.47 26.51 -25.72
CA THR A 62 -5.10 26.94 -26.00
C THR A 62 -4.08 26.06 -25.26
N ILE A 63 -2.79 26.23 -25.61
CA ILE A 63 -1.69 25.53 -24.91
C ILE A 63 -1.68 25.86 -23.39
N LEU A 64 -2.11 27.07 -23.01
CA LEU A 64 -2.22 27.48 -21.61
C LEU A 64 -3.37 26.75 -20.90
N ASP A 65 -4.50 26.59 -21.57
CA ASP A 65 -5.66 25.85 -21.05
C ASP A 65 -5.34 24.35 -20.91
N ARG A 66 -4.61 23.78 -21.87
CA ARG A 66 -4.10 22.40 -21.78
C ARG A 66 -3.20 22.18 -20.55
N LYS A 67 -2.36 23.16 -20.19
CA LYS A 67 -1.52 23.08 -18.99
C LYS A 67 -2.37 23.08 -17.72
N ASN A 68 -3.40 23.91 -17.66
CA ASN A 68 -4.33 23.96 -16.54
C ASN A 68 -5.14 22.66 -16.42
N LEU A 69 -5.64 22.11 -17.53
CA LEU A 69 -6.31 20.81 -17.58
C LEU A 69 -5.40 19.67 -17.12
N MET A 70 -4.14 19.67 -17.55
CA MET A 70 -3.14 18.68 -17.11
C MET A 70 -2.86 18.79 -15.61
N ASN A 71 -2.70 20.01 -15.09
CA ASN A 71 -2.50 20.23 -13.65
C ASN A 71 -3.73 19.80 -12.84
N ALA A 72 -4.94 20.09 -13.32
CA ALA A 72 -6.18 19.64 -12.70
C ALA A 72 -6.31 18.11 -12.73
N ALA A 73 -5.93 17.46 -13.83
CA ALA A 73 -5.90 16.00 -13.93
C ALA A 73 -4.87 15.37 -12.98
N LYS A 74 -3.69 15.99 -12.84
CA LYS A 74 -2.65 15.57 -11.88
C LYS A 74 -3.08 15.76 -10.43
N ALA A 75 -3.80 16.84 -10.11
CA ALA A 75 -4.35 17.07 -8.77
C ALA A 75 -5.38 15.98 -8.39
N LYS A 76 -6.20 15.53 -9.35
CA LYS A 76 -7.15 14.42 -9.16
C LYS A 76 -6.46 13.05 -9.11
N LYS A 77 -5.29 12.90 -9.72
CA LYS A 77 -4.49 11.66 -9.77
C LYS A 77 -3.09 11.91 -9.19
N PRO A 78 -2.94 12.03 -7.87
CA PRO A 78 -1.70 12.47 -7.22
C PRO A 78 -0.48 11.55 -7.44
N TRP A 79 -0.68 10.34 -7.94
CA TRP A 79 0.39 9.43 -8.37
C TRP A 79 1.03 9.83 -9.73
N ASN A 80 0.39 10.70 -10.51
CA ASN A 80 0.95 11.26 -11.75
C ASN A 80 1.72 12.58 -11.51
N MET A 81 1.76 13.06 -10.27
CA MET A 81 2.54 14.23 -9.89
C MET A 81 4.01 13.85 -9.67
N THR A 82 4.91 14.72 -10.12
CA THR A 82 6.32 14.63 -9.76
C THR A 82 6.53 15.01 -8.28
N LEU A 83 7.68 14.63 -7.71
CA LEU A 83 8.01 14.97 -6.32
C LEU A 83 7.99 16.48 -6.07
N ALA A 84 8.55 17.27 -6.98
CA ALA A 84 8.56 18.73 -6.89
C ALA A 84 7.14 19.35 -6.97
N GLU A 85 6.26 18.79 -7.82
CA GLU A 85 4.86 19.22 -7.89
C GLU A 85 4.11 18.91 -6.58
N LYS A 86 4.39 17.75 -5.98
CA LYS A 86 3.78 17.34 -4.71
C LYS A 86 4.21 18.25 -3.57
N GLU A 87 5.48 18.61 -3.50
CA GLU A 87 6.00 19.57 -2.51
C GLU A 87 5.34 20.95 -2.65
N ARG A 88 5.17 21.45 -3.88
CA ARG A 88 4.45 22.71 -4.14
C ARG A 88 2.99 22.64 -3.70
N SER A 89 2.26 21.59 -4.05
CA SER A 89 0.86 21.42 -3.61
C SER A 89 0.71 21.35 -2.09
N ARG A 90 1.69 20.75 -1.40
CA ARG A 90 1.71 20.66 0.07
C ARG A 90 1.98 22.02 0.71
N SER A 91 2.82 22.82 0.06
CA SER A 91 3.16 24.18 0.47
C SER A 91 2.01 25.15 0.25
N GLU A 92 1.24 24.97 -0.83
CA GLU A 92 0.06 25.77 -1.16
C GLU A 92 -1.15 25.40 -0.27
N GLY A 93 -1.35 24.12 0.03
CA GLY A 93 -2.42 23.66 0.93
C GLY A 93 -2.22 24.04 2.40
N ALA A 94 -0.99 24.39 2.81
CA ALA A 94 -0.69 24.87 4.17
C ALA A 94 -0.94 26.39 4.36
N LYS A 95 -1.28 27.11 3.28
CA LYS A 95 -1.55 28.56 3.30
C LYS A 95 -3.05 28.90 3.36
N HIS A 96 -3.92 27.90 3.38
CA HIS A 96 -5.36 28.01 3.56
C HIS A 96 -5.78 27.35 4.87
#